data_AF-A0A317X0Q0-F1
#
_entry.id   AF-A0A317X0Q0-F1
#
_cell.length_a   1.000
_cell.length_b   1.000
_cell.length_c   1.000
_cell.angle_alpha   90.00
_cell.angle_beta   90.00
_cell.angle_gamma   90.00
#
_symmetry.space_group_name_H-M   'P 1'
#
loop_
_entity.id
_entity.type
_entity.pdbx_description
1 polymer ?
#
loop_
_entity_poly.entity_id
_entity_poly.type
_entity_poly.pdbx_seq_one_letter_code
_entity_poly.pdbx_strand_id
1 'polypeptide(L)'
;MSTAIVGLLRVLPLLLLLLTVPVSAEHTSNWAVLVSTSRFWFNYRHLANVLSLYRTVKRLGIPDSQIILMLPDDMACNPRNAFPGTVYSNADRAVDLYGDNIEVDYRGYEVTVENFIRLLTDRLDEDVPRSKRLGSDAGSNVLVYMTGHGGDQFLKFQDSEEIGAWDLADAFGQMWEKKRYHELLFMIDTCQANTMYTHFYSPNIIATGSSALDQSSYSHHADNDVGVAVIDRWTYYVLEFLETQVTSANSKLTLGDLFDSYDESKIHSQPGVRWDLFPGGEQEGRLRTVVDFFGNVQNVEVESANMTDPGSLMEDLIEIARLVDKWRTRDQEYLAGQNGSLVQEDHHRGQAQESSPHYTVRTKVGPAKMSEESTWEKRFIGASVLGVCAAVWLTGSMLGGPSA
;
A
#
# COMPACT_ATOMS: atom_id res chain seq x y z
N MET A 1 60.69 15.24 -23.10
CA MET A 1 59.55 14.79 -22.27
C MET A 1 58.80 13.74 -23.06
N SER A 2 58.64 12.55 -22.46
CA SER A 2 58.45 11.27 -23.16
C SER A 2 57.08 11.15 -23.85
N THR A 3 57.08 10.68 -25.10
CA THR A 3 55.90 10.35 -25.93
C THR A 3 54.94 9.36 -25.27
N ALA A 4 55.38 8.66 -24.23
CA ALA A 4 54.55 7.76 -23.41
C ALA A 4 53.46 8.50 -22.60
N ILE A 5 53.69 9.75 -22.19
CA ILE A 5 52.74 10.50 -21.34
C ILE A 5 51.53 11.00 -22.16
N VAL A 6 51.74 11.31 -23.44
CA VAL A 6 50.67 11.78 -24.35
C VAL A 6 49.73 10.65 -24.75
N GLY A 7 50.23 9.40 -24.80
CA GLY A 7 49.41 8.22 -25.02
C GLY A 7 48.45 7.95 -23.86
N LEU A 8 48.94 8.01 -22.62
CA LEU A 8 48.15 7.71 -21.42
C LEU A 8 46.97 8.68 -21.22
N LEU A 9 47.14 9.97 -21.56
CA LEU A 9 46.06 10.97 -21.47
C LEU A 9 44.96 10.79 -22.53
N ARG A 10 45.21 10.09 -23.64
CA ARG A 10 44.20 9.85 -24.68
C ARG A 10 43.38 8.58 -24.44
N VAL A 11 43.88 7.64 -23.65
CA VAL A 11 43.14 6.41 -23.31
C VAL A 11 42.21 6.63 -22.11
N LEU A 12 42.53 7.58 -21.22
CA LEU A 12 41.73 7.89 -20.03
C LEU A 12 40.25 8.26 -20.31
N PRO A 13 39.92 9.15 -21.28
CA PRO A 13 38.52 9.44 -21.59
C PRO A 13 37.80 8.29 -22.30
N LEU A 14 38.54 7.44 -23.03
CA LEU A 14 37.98 6.25 -23.69
C LEU A 14 37.69 5.13 -22.68
N LEU A 15 38.51 5.01 -21.63
CA LEU A 15 38.32 4.07 -20.52
C LEU A 15 37.20 4.54 -19.57
N LEU A 16 37.02 5.86 -19.39
CA LEU A 16 35.88 6.41 -18.64
C LEU A 16 34.53 6.17 -19.35
N LEU A 17 34.51 6.16 -20.69
CA LEU A 17 33.31 5.83 -21.48
C LEU A 17 32.94 4.34 -21.44
N LEU A 18 33.90 3.46 -21.13
CA LEU A 18 33.69 2.01 -20.99
C LEU A 18 33.20 1.61 -19.59
N LEU A 19 33.16 2.54 -18.63
CA LEU A 19 32.71 2.32 -17.26
C LEU A 19 31.29 2.84 -16.98
N THR A 20 30.62 3.45 -17.96
CA THR A 20 29.18 3.72 -17.85
C THR A 20 28.42 2.43 -18.15
N VAL A 21 28.42 1.52 -17.19
CA VAL A 21 27.37 0.49 -17.13
C VAL A 21 26.05 1.27 -17.03
N PRO A 22 25.07 1.05 -17.92
CA PRO A 22 23.73 1.57 -17.67
C PRO A 22 23.25 0.82 -16.42
N VAL A 23 23.40 1.45 -15.26
CA VAL A 23 22.65 1.07 -14.08
C VAL A 23 21.21 1.32 -14.51
N SER A 24 20.47 0.25 -14.78
CA SER A 24 19.01 0.33 -14.77
C SER A 24 18.70 0.84 -13.38
N ALA A 25 18.32 2.11 -13.27
CA ALA A 25 18.04 2.71 -11.97
C ALA A 25 16.80 2.00 -11.45
N GLU A 26 17.00 1.03 -10.56
CA GLU A 26 15.90 0.50 -9.75
C GLU A 26 15.31 1.70 -8.98
N HIS A 27 14.00 1.88 -9.08
CA HIS A 27 13.30 2.94 -8.39
C HIS A 27 13.43 2.74 -6.87
N THR A 28 13.51 3.84 -6.13
CA THR A 28 13.81 3.83 -4.69
C THR A 28 12.58 3.80 -3.82
N SER A 29 11.41 4.16 -4.36
CA SER A 29 10.13 4.11 -3.65
C SER A 29 8.95 4.08 -4.61
N ASN A 30 7.81 3.59 -4.10
CA ASN A 30 6.54 3.56 -4.83
C ASN A 30 5.51 4.40 -4.10
N TRP A 31 4.82 5.26 -4.84
CA TRP A 31 3.74 6.11 -4.34
C TRP A 31 2.45 5.78 -5.07
N ALA A 32 1.32 5.85 -4.37
CA ALA A 32 0.00 5.70 -4.97
C ALA A 32 -0.85 6.94 -4.69
N VAL A 33 -1.52 7.47 -5.71
CA VAL A 33 -2.53 8.52 -5.60
C VAL A 33 -3.83 7.94 -6.11
N LEU A 34 -4.77 7.66 -5.20
CA LEU A 34 -6.01 6.94 -5.47
C LEU A 34 -7.20 7.88 -5.25
N VAL A 35 -7.93 8.17 -6.33
CA VAL A 35 -8.94 9.25 -6.34
C VAL A 35 -10.29 8.73 -6.80
N SER A 36 -11.28 8.77 -5.90
CA SER A 36 -12.68 8.71 -6.30
C SER A 36 -13.14 10.14 -6.55
N THR A 37 -13.82 10.39 -7.65
CA THR A 37 -14.23 11.75 -8.02
C THR A 37 -15.75 11.96 -7.90
N SER A 38 -16.50 10.88 -7.66
CA SER A 38 -17.96 10.93 -7.61
C SER A 38 -18.51 10.80 -6.20
N ARG A 39 -19.54 11.59 -5.90
CA ARG A 39 -20.29 11.58 -4.64
C ARG A 39 -21.68 10.96 -4.80
N PHE A 40 -22.41 10.83 -3.70
CA PHE A 40 -23.76 10.27 -3.60
C PHE A 40 -23.83 8.74 -3.69
N TRP A 41 -24.86 8.19 -3.04
CA TRP A 41 -25.06 6.74 -2.87
C TRP A 41 -25.08 5.95 -4.18
N PHE A 42 -25.67 6.48 -5.24
CA PHE A 42 -25.74 5.79 -6.54
C PHE A 42 -24.37 5.63 -7.23
N ASN A 43 -23.33 6.29 -6.71
CA ASN A 43 -21.95 6.20 -7.18
C ASN A 43 -21.06 5.39 -6.22
N TYR A 44 -21.65 4.61 -5.31
CA TYR A 44 -20.97 3.75 -4.36
C TYR A 44 -19.75 3.01 -4.96
N ARG A 45 -19.91 2.44 -6.17
CA ARG A 45 -18.86 1.70 -6.88
C ARG A 45 -17.55 2.46 -7.08
N HIS A 46 -17.58 3.77 -7.33
CA HIS A 46 -16.35 4.55 -7.55
C HIS A 46 -15.49 4.63 -6.28
N LEU A 47 -16.14 4.76 -5.11
CA LEU A 47 -15.46 4.67 -3.83
C LEU A 47 -14.95 3.24 -3.58
N ALA A 48 -15.78 2.22 -3.82
CA ALA A 48 -15.39 0.82 -3.64
C ALA A 48 -14.19 0.43 -4.51
N ASN A 49 -14.15 0.83 -5.78
CA ASN A 49 -13.02 0.65 -6.70
C ASN A 49 -11.70 1.15 -6.09
N VAL A 50 -11.71 2.39 -5.59
CA VAL A 50 -10.55 3.04 -4.97
C VAL A 50 -10.13 2.31 -3.70
N LEU A 51 -11.08 1.92 -2.85
CA LEU A 51 -10.77 1.16 -1.63
C LEU A 51 -10.19 -0.23 -1.94
N SER A 52 -10.68 -0.90 -2.99
CA SER A 52 -10.14 -2.18 -3.43
C SER A 52 -8.69 -2.04 -3.91
N LEU A 53 -8.36 -0.97 -4.65
CA LEU A 53 -6.98 -0.70 -5.03
C LEU A 53 -6.10 -0.28 -3.85
N TYR A 54 -6.62 0.53 -2.92
CA TYR A 54 -5.95 0.89 -1.66
C TYR A 54 -5.53 -0.37 -0.89
N ARG A 55 -6.45 -1.32 -0.73
CA ARG A 55 -6.15 -2.61 -0.11
C ARG A 55 -5.13 -3.41 -0.89
N THR A 56 -5.18 -3.36 -2.22
CA THR A 56 -4.22 -4.06 -3.07
C THR A 56 -2.80 -3.53 -2.88
N VAL A 57 -2.60 -2.21 -2.92
CA VAL A 57 -1.27 -1.60 -2.72
C VAL A 57 -0.74 -1.83 -1.30
N LYS A 58 -1.62 -1.78 -0.28
CA LYS A 58 -1.24 -2.13 1.10
C LYS A 58 -0.86 -3.59 1.26
N ARG A 59 -1.62 -4.50 0.65
CA ARG A 59 -1.32 -5.95 0.65
C ARG A 59 0.04 -6.23 0.00
N LEU A 60 0.39 -5.48 -1.04
CA LEU A 60 1.68 -5.56 -1.71
C LEU A 60 2.79 -4.72 -1.04
N GLY A 61 2.45 -4.07 0.09
CA GLY A 61 3.40 -3.54 1.07
C GLY A 61 3.64 -2.04 1.03
N ILE A 62 2.97 -1.28 0.14
CA ILE A 62 3.11 0.19 0.14
C ILE A 62 2.51 0.72 1.47
N PRO A 63 3.28 1.46 2.29
CA PRO A 63 2.79 2.00 3.56
C PRO A 63 1.84 3.18 3.32
N ASP A 64 0.97 3.47 4.29
CA ASP A 64 0.01 4.59 4.20
C ASP A 64 0.70 5.95 4.01
N SER A 65 1.91 6.12 4.55
CA SER A 65 2.71 7.33 4.32
C SER A 65 3.12 7.57 2.86
N GLN A 66 2.89 6.59 1.98
CA GLN A 66 3.15 6.63 0.53
C GLN A 66 1.88 6.46 -0.31
N ILE A 67 0.70 6.45 0.32
CA ILE A 67 -0.59 6.35 -0.36
C ILE A 67 -1.38 7.62 -0.06
N ILE A 68 -1.74 8.37 -1.10
CA ILE A 68 -2.67 9.49 -0.99
C ILE A 68 -4.05 9.02 -1.41
N LEU A 69 -4.98 9.03 -0.47
CA LEU A 69 -6.36 8.57 -0.67
C LEU A 69 -7.35 9.74 -0.64
N MET A 70 -8.09 9.93 -1.73
CA MET A 70 -9.08 11.00 -1.88
C MET A 70 -10.48 10.41 -2.05
N LEU A 71 -11.35 10.60 -1.04
CA LEU A 71 -12.73 10.09 -1.03
C LEU A 71 -13.73 11.26 -0.86
N PRO A 72 -14.57 11.54 -1.87
CA PRO A 72 -15.45 12.72 -1.90
C PRO A 72 -16.74 12.53 -1.10
N ASP A 73 -16.99 11.31 -0.60
CA ASP A 73 -18.16 10.96 0.20
C ASP A 73 -17.81 9.75 1.08
N ASP A 74 -18.61 9.50 2.11
CA ASP A 74 -18.42 8.39 3.04
C ASP A 74 -19.60 7.41 2.92
N MET A 75 -19.39 6.33 2.15
CA MET A 75 -20.40 5.29 1.98
C MET A 75 -20.57 4.42 3.22
N ALA A 76 -19.52 4.27 4.05
CA ALA A 76 -19.57 3.47 5.27
C ALA A 76 -20.54 4.10 6.30
N CYS A 77 -20.54 5.43 6.41
CA CYS A 77 -21.43 6.18 7.31
C CYS A 77 -22.72 6.70 6.64
N ASN A 78 -23.01 6.33 5.39
CA ASN A 78 -24.21 6.79 4.71
C ASN A 78 -25.49 6.18 5.33
N PRO A 79 -26.55 6.95 5.62
CA PRO A 79 -27.80 6.41 6.17
C PRO A 79 -28.51 5.38 5.28
N ARG A 80 -28.18 5.31 3.99
CA ARG A 80 -28.69 4.28 3.06
C ARG A 80 -27.93 2.97 3.15
N ASN A 81 -26.75 2.96 3.79
CA ASN A 81 -25.96 1.75 3.92
C ASN A 81 -26.63 0.79 4.90
N ALA A 82 -27.07 -0.36 4.39
CA ALA A 82 -27.63 -1.44 5.21
C ALA A 82 -26.60 -2.07 6.16
N PHE A 83 -25.30 -1.82 5.93
CA PHE A 83 -24.17 -2.33 6.72
C PHE A 83 -23.33 -1.16 7.25
N PRO A 84 -23.74 -0.54 8.37
CA PRO A 84 -23.04 0.63 8.89
C PRO A 84 -21.57 0.36 9.20
N GLY A 85 -20.70 1.26 8.76
CA GLY A 85 -19.26 1.19 9.00
C GLY A 85 -18.49 0.30 8.03
N THR A 86 -19.15 -0.33 7.05
CA THR A 86 -18.47 -1.22 6.08
C THR A 86 -18.76 -0.84 4.64
N VAL A 87 -17.87 -1.26 3.75
CA VAL A 87 -17.99 -1.10 2.28
C VAL A 87 -17.55 -2.40 1.61
N TYR A 88 -18.36 -2.96 0.74
CA TYR A 88 -18.08 -4.17 -0.05
C TYR A 88 -18.05 -3.87 -1.55
N SER A 89 -17.20 -4.56 -2.32
CA SER A 89 -17.17 -4.52 -3.80
C SER A 89 -17.77 -5.76 -4.46
N ASN A 90 -18.33 -6.67 -3.67
CA ASN A 90 -18.94 -7.92 -4.11
C ASN A 90 -20.16 -8.28 -3.25
N ALA A 91 -21.06 -9.07 -3.83
CA ALA A 91 -22.34 -9.41 -3.19
C ALA A 91 -22.20 -10.49 -2.09
N ASP A 92 -21.14 -11.30 -2.15
CA ASP A 92 -20.77 -12.26 -1.10
C ASP A 92 -20.13 -11.59 0.12
N ARG A 93 -19.75 -10.31 0.00
CA ARG A 93 -19.25 -9.46 1.10
C ARG A 93 -18.08 -10.10 1.85
N ALA A 94 -17.25 -10.81 1.11
CA ALA A 94 -16.14 -11.57 1.68
C ALA A 94 -15.11 -10.67 2.37
N VAL A 95 -14.97 -9.42 1.92
CA VAL A 95 -13.96 -8.47 2.39
C VAL A 95 -14.58 -7.09 2.60
N ASP A 96 -14.54 -6.61 3.84
CA ASP A 96 -14.82 -5.20 4.14
C ASP A 96 -13.63 -4.33 3.66
N LEU A 97 -13.94 -3.44 2.74
CA LEU A 97 -12.99 -2.54 2.10
C LEU A 97 -12.64 -1.34 2.98
N TYR A 98 -13.56 -0.92 3.86
CA TYR A 98 -13.34 0.23 4.74
C TYR A 98 -12.45 -0.17 5.90
N GLY A 99 -12.85 -1.19 6.68
CA GLY A 99 -12.06 -1.75 7.78
C GLY A 99 -11.61 -0.72 8.83
N ASP A 100 -10.72 -1.14 9.72
CA ASP A 100 -10.25 -0.30 10.83
C ASP A 100 -9.01 0.54 10.50
N ASN A 101 -8.32 0.24 9.40
CA ASN A 101 -6.97 0.77 9.08
C ASN A 101 -6.92 1.55 7.75
N ILE A 102 -7.99 2.29 7.45
CA ILE A 102 -8.05 3.19 6.30
C ILE A 102 -7.59 4.60 6.68
N GLU A 103 -6.59 5.12 5.98
CA GLU A 103 -6.14 6.49 6.09
C GLU A 103 -6.64 7.28 4.88
N VAL A 104 -7.59 8.19 5.11
CA VAL A 104 -8.13 9.06 4.05
C VAL A 104 -7.54 10.45 4.20
N ASP A 105 -6.79 10.90 3.20
CA ASP A 105 -6.05 12.17 3.25
C ASP A 105 -6.92 13.36 2.88
N TYR A 106 -7.75 13.22 1.85
CA TYR A 106 -8.69 14.23 1.41
C TYR A 106 -10.11 13.66 1.52
N ARG A 107 -10.93 14.26 2.38
CA ARG A 107 -12.28 13.79 2.70
C ARG A 107 -13.33 14.79 2.23
N GLY A 108 -14.41 14.29 1.64
CA GLY A 108 -15.60 15.09 1.36
C GLY A 108 -15.27 16.30 0.48
N TYR A 109 -15.56 17.50 0.98
CA TYR A 109 -15.33 18.77 0.29
C TYR A 109 -13.85 19.09 -0.01
N GLU A 110 -12.90 18.36 0.57
CA GLU A 110 -11.48 18.53 0.24
C GLU A 110 -11.10 17.87 -1.09
N VAL A 111 -11.94 17.01 -1.66
CA VAL A 111 -11.68 16.33 -2.95
C VAL A 111 -12.07 17.24 -4.12
N THR A 112 -11.27 18.28 -4.35
CA THR A 112 -11.48 19.25 -5.44
C THR A 112 -10.42 19.08 -6.54
N VAL A 113 -10.71 19.62 -7.73
CA VAL A 113 -9.72 19.67 -8.82
C VAL A 113 -8.48 20.45 -8.37
N GLU A 114 -8.70 21.57 -7.68
CA GLU A 114 -7.61 22.41 -7.16
C GLU A 114 -6.68 21.64 -6.22
N ASN A 115 -7.21 20.95 -5.22
CA ASN A 115 -6.39 20.21 -4.25
C ASN A 115 -5.63 19.07 -4.93
N PHE A 116 -6.25 18.37 -5.87
CA PHE A 116 -5.59 17.32 -6.64
C PHE A 116 -4.42 17.86 -7.47
N ILE A 117 -4.62 18.97 -8.21
CA ILE A 117 -3.55 19.60 -8.99
C ILE A 117 -2.44 20.14 -8.08
N ARG A 118 -2.77 20.78 -6.95
CA ARG A 118 -1.78 21.29 -5.99
C ARG A 118 -0.96 20.16 -5.37
N LEU A 119 -1.60 19.02 -5.07
CA LEU A 119 -0.93 17.81 -4.58
C LEU A 119 0.13 17.32 -5.58
N LEU A 120 -0.26 17.11 -6.84
CA LEU A 120 0.66 16.63 -7.89
C LEU A 120 1.81 17.62 -8.10
N THR A 121 1.50 18.91 -8.18
CA THR A 121 2.46 19.95 -8.56
C THR A 121 3.30 20.52 -7.41
N ASP A 122 3.14 20.05 -6.17
CA ASP A 122 3.80 20.60 -4.97
C ASP A 122 3.46 22.08 -4.70
N ARG A 123 2.20 22.47 -4.90
CA ARG A 123 1.73 23.85 -4.70
C ARG A 123 0.83 23.94 -3.47
N LEU A 124 1.35 23.41 -2.36
CA LEU A 124 0.68 23.33 -1.06
C LEU A 124 1.38 24.26 -0.06
N ASP A 125 0.60 25.04 0.70
CA ASP A 125 1.10 25.93 1.76
C ASP A 125 1.84 25.14 2.85
N GLU A 126 2.81 25.74 3.55
CA GLU A 126 3.69 25.03 4.51
C GLU A 126 2.94 24.33 5.66
N ASP A 127 1.77 24.85 6.04
CA ASP A 127 0.91 24.31 7.10
C ASP A 127 0.13 23.04 6.68
N VAL A 128 0.09 22.70 5.39
CA VAL A 128 -0.52 21.46 4.91
C VAL A 128 0.23 20.25 5.52
N PRO A 129 -0.47 19.35 6.25
CA PRO A 129 0.15 18.20 6.93
C PRO A 129 0.89 17.27 5.99
N ARG A 130 1.91 16.56 6.50
CA ARG A 130 2.71 15.62 5.69
C ARG A 130 1.87 14.52 5.02
N SER A 131 0.85 14.01 5.69
CA SER A 131 -0.04 12.98 5.11
C SER A 131 -0.76 13.45 3.84
N LYS A 132 -1.02 14.75 3.72
CA LYS A 132 -1.66 15.34 2.53
C LYS A 132 -0.69 15.76 1.43
N ARG A 133 0.59 15.38 1.52
CA ARG A 133 1.62 15.74 0.54
C ARG A 133 2.12 14.49 -0.18
N LEU A 134 2.10 14.53 -1.50
CA LEU A 134 2.84 13.57 -2.31
C LEU A 134 4.33 13.81 -2.06
N GLY A 135 5.06 12.81 -1.57
CA GLY A 135 6.47 12.93 -1.21
C GLY A 135 7.43 12.34 -2.24
N SER A 136 6.96 12.10 -3.46
CA SER A 136 7.72 11.48 -4.53
C SER A 136 8.81 12.39 -5.10
N ASP A 137 9.84 11.75 -5.63
CA ASP A 137 11.06 12.36 -6.16
C ASP A 137 11.53 11.68 -7.46
N ALA A 138 12.76 11.98 -7.89
CA ALA A 138 13.33 11.51 -9.14
C ALA A 138 13.57 10.00 -9.21
N GLY A 139 13.55 9.31 -8.07
CA GLY A 139 13.69 7.85 -7.96
C GLY A 139 12.36 7.14 -7.68
N SER A 140 11.25 7.88 -7.59
CA SER A 140 9.96 7.33 -7.17
C SER A 140 9.10 6.90 -8.35
N ASN A 141 8.57 5.68 -8.36
CA ASN A 141 7.48 5.36 -9.28
C ASN A 141 6.14 5.80 -8.68
N VAL A 142 5.26 6.34 -9.51
CA VAL A 142 3.98 6.90 -9.05
C VAL A 142 2.82 6.23 -9.79
N LEU A 143 1.94 5.55 -9.06
CA LEU A 143 0.65 5.09 -9.53
C LEU A 143 -0.38 6.20 -9.31
N VAL A 144 -1.04 6.67 -10.36
CA VAL A 144 -2.21 7.56 -10.25
C VAL A 144 -3.42 6.81 -10.78
N TYR A 145 -4.35 6.47 -9.88
CA TYR A 145 -5.62 5.84 -10.24
C TYR A 145 -6.78 6.79 -9.98
N MET A 146 -7.62 6.98 -10.99
CA MET A 146 -8.80 7.84 -10.91
C MET A 146 -10.04 7.07 -11.38
N THR A 147 -11.17 7.27 -10.71
CA THR A 147 -12.46 6.70 -11.15
C THR A 147 -13.61 7.66 -10.90
N GLY A 148 -14.59 7.64 -11.80
CA GLY A 148 -15.78 8.46 -11.71
C GLY A 148 -16.51 8.60 -13.04
N HIS A 149 -17.34 9.65 -13.13
CA HIS A 149 -18.06 9.99 -14.35
C HIS A 149 -17.27 10.99 -15.19
N GLY A 150 -17.22 10.76 -16.50
CA GLY A 150 -16.43 11.55 -17.43
C GLY A 150 -16.98 11.46 -18.84
N GLY A 151 -16.20 11.96 -19.79
CA GLY A 151 -16.50 11.91 -21.21
C GLY A 151 -15.27 12.29 -22.02
N ASP A 152 -15.46 12.73 -23.27
CA ASP A 152 -14.36 13.14 -24.14
C ASP A 152 -13.52 14.26 -23.49
N GLN A 153 -12.33 13.88 -23.03
CA GLN A 153 -11.29 14.73 -22.44
C GLN A 153 -11.65 15.42 -21.11
N PHE A 154 -12.64 14.90 -20.36
CA PHE A 154 -12.91 15.40 -19.00
C PHE A 154 -13.35 14.30 -18.02
N LEU A 155 -13.09 14.55 -16.73
CA LEU A 155 -13.58 13.76 -15.60
C LEU A 155 -14.24 14.70 -14.57
N LYS A 156 -15.46 14.37 -14.14
CA LYS A 156 -16.22 15.18 -13.18
C LYS A 156 -15.73 14.97 -11.75
N PHE A 157 -15.55 16.06 -11.02
CA PHE A 157 -15.28 16.09 -9.58
C PHE A 157 -16.53 16.57 -8.83
N GLN A 158 -16.99 15.74 -7.89
CA GLN A 158 -18.11 16.01 -6.98
C GLN A 158 -19.42 16.44 -7.64
N ASP A 159 -19.63 16.13 -8.93
CA ASP A 159 -20.80 16.58 -9.73
C ASP A 159 -20.89 18.11 -9.90
N SER A 160 -19.80 18.85 -9.64
CA SER A 160 -19.77 20.33 -9.70
C SER A 160 -18.62 20.90 -10.52
N GLU A 161 -17.48 20.22 -10.55
CA GLU A 161 -16.27 20.63 -11.27
C GLU A 161 -15.88 19.54 -12.28
N GLU A 162 -14.99 19.90 -13.21
CA GLU A 162 -14.44 18.97 -14.19
C GLU A 162 -12.93 19.21 -14.28
N ILE A 163 -12.15 18.14 -14.36
CA ILE A 163 -10.73 18.19 -14.72
C ILE A 163 -10.59 17.73 -16.17
N GLY A 164 -9.86 18.50 -16.97
CA GLY A 164 -9.60 18.18 -18.37
C GLY A 164 -8.36 17.31 -18.57
N ALA A 165 -8.30 16.66 -19.74
CA ALA A 165 -7.10 15.93 -20.19
C ALA A 165 -5.85 16.84 -20.27
N TRP A 166 -6.03 18.12 -20.61
CA TRP A 166 -4.96 19.13 -20.61
C TRP A 166 -4.46 19.47 -19.20
N ASP A 167 -5.36 19.60 -18.22
CA ASP A 167 -4.98 19.91 -16.84
C ASP A 167 -4.10 18.78 -16.26
N LEU A 168 -4.44 17.52 -16.55
CA LEU A 168 -3.63 16.36 -16.20
C LEU A 168 -2.27 16.37 -16.91
N ALA A 169 -2.26 16.65 -18.22
CA ALA A 169 -1.03 16.74 -19.00
C ALA A 169 -0.06 17.78 -18.41
N ASP A 170 -0.57 18.98 -18.09
CA ASP A 170 0.21 20.07 -17.51
C ASP A 170 0.66 19.78 -16.07
N ALA A 171 -0.15 19.08 -15.29
CA ALA A 171 0.23 18.64 -13.95
C ALA A 171 1.38 17.62 -14.00
N PHE A 172 1.30 16.61 -14.88
CA PHE A 172 2.38 15.66 -15.10
C PHE A 172 3.62 16.31 -15.74
N GLY A 173 3.42 17.33 -16.58
CA GLY A 173 4.45 18.27 -17.05
C GLY A 173 5.26 18.87 -15.91
N GLN A 174 4.56 19.51 -14.97
CA GLN A 174 5.19 20.12 -13.80
C GLN A 174 5.84 19.10 -12.86
N MET A 175 5.24 17.92 -12.69
CA MET A 175 5.86 16.83 -11.93
C MET A 175 7.20 16.40 -12.56
N TRP A 176 7.23 16.26 -13.88
CA TRP A 176 8.46 15.90 -14.60
C TRP A 176 9.55 16.97 -14.46
N GLU A 177 9.21 18.25 -14.70
CA GLU A 177 10.15 19.37 -14.57
C GLU A 177 10.74 19.49 -13.17
N LYS A 178 9.92 19.22 -12.15
CA LYS A 178 10.31 19.22 -10.74
C LYS A 178 10.94 17.90 -10.28
N LYS A 179 11.15 16.94 -11.19
CA LYS A 179 11.71 15.60 -10.91
C LYS A 179 10.97 14.88 -9.78
N ARG A 180 9.65 14.82 -9.88
CA ARG A 180 8.75 14.22 -8.89
C ARG A 180 8.35 12.78 -9.18
N TYR A 181 8.83 12.20 -10.27
CA TYR A 181 8.69 10.78 -10.55
C TYR A 181 9.87 10.30 -11.39
N HIS A 182 10.20 9.01 -11.24
CA HIS A 182 11.03 8.22 -12.12
C HIS A 182 10.19 7.69 -13.29
N GLU A 183 9.13 6.95 -12.97
CA GLU A 183 8.12 6.44 -13.90
C GLU A 183 6.71 6.67 -13.33
N LEU A 184 5.73 6.88 -14.20
CA LEU A 184 4.34 7.13 -13.81
C LEU A 184 3.40 6.17 -14.53
N LEU A 185 2.57 5.47 -13.77
CA LEU A 185 1.47 4.66 -14.28
C LEU A 185 0.15 5.39 -14.02
N PHE A 186 -0.49 5.88 -15.08
CA PHE A 186 -1.80 6.51 -15.02
C PHE A 186 -2.89 5.52 -15.39
N MET A 187 -3.85 5.31 -14.49
CA MET A 187 -4.96 4.39 -14.67
C MET A 187 -6.27 5.14 -14.44
N ILE A 188 -7.23 5.02 -15.36
CA ILE A 188 -8.50 5.75 -15.22
C ILE A 188 -9.71 4.91 -15.63
N ASP A 189 -10.69 4.80 -14.73
CA ASP A 189 -11.97 4.15 -14.99
C ASP A 189 -13.10 5.17 -15.10
N THR A 190 -13.48 5.49 -16.35
CA THR A 190 -14.58 6.40 -16.66
C THR A 190 -15.06 6.22 -18.10
N CYS A 191 -16.18 6.84 -18.47
CA CYS A 191 -16.63 6.89 -19.86
C CYS A 191 -15.62 7.67 -20.71
N GLN A 192 -15.26 7.14 -21.87
CA GLN A 192 -14.26 7.70 -22.78
C GLN A 192 -12.88 7.91 -22.13
N ALA A 193 -12.54 7.05 -21.17
CA ALA A 193 -11.30 7.09 -20.39
C ALA A 193 -10.03 7.27 -21.25
N ASN A 194 -9.98 6.65 -22.43
CA ASN A 194 -8.80 6.68 -23.30
C ASN A 194 -8.47 8.10 -23.81
N THR A 195 -9.44 9.01 -23.80
CA THR A 195 -9.26 10.39 -24.21
C THR A 195 -8.48 11.22 -23.19
N MET A 196 -8.47 10.80 -21.91
CA MET A 196 -7.90 11.55 -20.79
C MET A 196 -6.38 11.67 -20.81
N TYR A 197 -5.70 10.75 -21.50
CA TYR A 197 -4.24 10.74 -21.60
C TYR A 197 -3.74 11.09 -23.00
N THR A 198 -4.60 11.57 -23.90
CA THR A 198 -4.21 11.90 -25.30
C THR A 198 -3.26 13.09 -25.40
N HIS A 199 -3.36 14.05 -24.47
CA HIS A 199 -2.53 15.25 -24.47
C HIS A 199 -1.28 15.15 -23.60
N PHE A 200 -1.02 14.00 -22.97
CA PHE A 200 0.23 13.82 -22.21
C PHE A 200 1.44 13.98 -23.13
N TYR A 201 2.45 14.69 -22.64
CA TYR A 201 3.68 15.00 -23.37
C TYR A 201 4.95 14.75 -22.56
N SER A 202 4.84 14.52 -21.24
CA SER A 202 5.98 14.19 -20.38
C SER A 202 6.43 12.74 -20.59
N PRO A 203 7.74 12.47 -20.54
CA PRO A 203 8.26 11.12 -20.72
C PRO A 203 8.01 10.24 -19.48
N ASN A 204 8.31 8.95 -19.63
CA ASN A 204 8.24 7.91 -18.60
C ASN A 204 6.82 7.70 -18.06
N ILE A 205 5.80 7.92 -18.90
CA ILE A 205 4.40 7.68 -18.55
C ILE A 205 3.86 6.48 -19.33
N ILE A 206 3.27 5.53 -18.61
CA ILE A 206 2.38 4.50 -19.15
C ILE A 206 0.98 4.88 -18.73
N ALA A 207 0.03 4.91 -19.67
CA ALA A 207 -1.35 5.25 -19.37
C ALA A 207 -2.30 4.17 -19.86
N THR A 208 -3.34 3.86 -19.08
CA THR A 208 -4.40 2.91 -19.44
C THR A 208 -5.76 3.43 -19.00
N GLY A 209 -6.78 3.16 -19.80
CA GLY A 209 -8.16 3.62 -19.58
C GLY A 209 -9.17 2.52 -19.83
N SER A 210 -10.35 2.62 -19.21
CA SER A 210 -11.37 1.57 -19.28
C SER A 210 -12.20 1.55 -20.58
N SER A 211 -12.24 2.63 -21.36
CA SER A 211 -13.15 2.76 -22.50
C SER A 211 -12.64 3.74 -23.58
N ALA A 212 -12.90 3.40 -24.85
CA ALA A 212 -12.51 4.19 -26.00
C ALA A 212 -13.38 5.44 -26.20
N LEU A 213 -12.97 6.33 -27.12
CA LEU A 213 -13.80 7.45 -27.59
C LEU A 213 -15.18 6.91 -28.03
N ASP A 214 -16.24 7.66 -27.74
CA ASP A 214 -17.64 7.27 -28.00
C ASP A 214 -18.15 6.04 -27.24
N GLN A 215 -17.45 5.58 -26.19
CA GLN A 215 -17.89 4.49 -25.33
C GLN A 215 -18.16 4.90 -23.89
N SER A 216 -19.13 4.23 -23.27
CA SER A 216 -19.31 4.26 -21.82
C SER A 216 -18.37 3.25 -21.14
N SER A 217 -18.03 3.51 -19.87
CA SER A 217 -17.63 2.44 -18.95
C SER A 217 -18.86 1.90 -18.22
N TYR A 218 -18.79 0.66 -17.75
CA TYR A 218 -19.94 -0.05 -17.22
C TYR A 218 -19.71 -0.49 -15.78
N SER A 219 -20.77 -0.46 -14.99
CA SER A 219 -20.79 -1.04 -13.64
C SER A 219 -20.89 -2.57 -13.68
N HIS A 220 -20.43 -3.23 -12.62
CA HIS A 220 -20.55 -4.67 -12.37
C HIS A 220 -21.17 -4.92 -10.98
N HIS A 221 -21.63 -6.15 -10.73
CA HIS A 221 -22.18 -6.62 -9.45
C HIS A 221 -23.20 -5.67 -8.81
N ALA A 222 -24.47 -5.78 -9.22
CA ALA A 222 -25.56 -5.15 -8.47
C ALA A 222 -25.80 -5.91 -7.16
N ASP A 223 -25.78 -5.21 -6.03
CA ASP A 223 -26.12 -5.78 -4.72
C ASP A 223 -27.52 -5.30 -4.32
N ASN A 224 -28.43 -6.23 -4.05
CA ASN A 224 -29.83 -5.91 -3.74
C ASN A 224 -30.01 -5.29 -2.34
N ASP A 225 -29.14 -5.61 -1.37
CA ASP A 225 -29.26 -5.03 -0.03
C ASP A 225 -28.63 -3.63 0.02
N VAL A 226 -27.55 -3.40 -0.73
CA VAL A 226 -26.97 -2.05 -0.91
C VAL A 226 -27.83 -1.20 -1.87
N GLY A 227 -28.52 -1.86 -2.81
CA GLY A 227 -29.47 -1.26 -3.75
C GLY A 227 -28.84 -0.59 -4.97
N VAL A 228 -27.53 -0.76 -5.18
CA VAL A 228 -26.75 -0.14 -6.27
C VAL A 228 -25.67 -1.11 -6.76
N ALA A 229 -25.02 -0.79 -7.89
CA ALA A 229 -23.83 -1.50 -8.31
C ALA A 229 -22.64 -1.14 -7.41
N VAL A 230 -21.86 -2.16 -7.02
CA VAL A 230 -20.81 -2.02 -6.00
C VAL A 230 -19.39 -1.94 -6.56
N ILE A 231 -19.19 -2.16 -7.86
CA ILE A 231 -17.87 -2.04 -8.50
C ILE A 231 -18.04 -1.72 -10.00
N ASP A 232 -17.01 -1.21 -10.68
CA ASP A 232 -17.00 -1.08 -12.14
C ASP A 232 -16.34 -2.28 -12.83
N ARG A 233 -16.75 -2.58 -14.06
CA ARG A 233 -16.34 -3.79 -14.80
C ARG A 233 -14.86 -3.86 -15.06
N TRP A 234 -14.28 -2.77 -15.60
CA TRP A 234 -12.86 -2.75 -15.91
C TRP A 234 -12.03 -2.87 -14.65
N THR A 235 -12.36 -2.07 -13.63
CA THR A 235 -11.69 -2.16 -12.32
C THR A 235 -11.83 -3.55 -11.68
N TYR A 236 -12.99 -4.20 -11.80
CA TYR A 236 -13.19 -5.57 -11.32
C TYR A 236 -12.20 -6.56 -11.94
N TYR A 237 -12.02 -6.54 -13.26
CA TYR A 237 -11.10 -7.47 -13.93
C TYR A 237 -9.62 -7.12 -13.69
N VAL A 238 -9.29 -5.84 -13.52
CA VAL A 238 -7.96 -5.43 -13.03
C VAL A 238 -7.70 -6.01 -11.63
N LEU A 239 -8.66 -5.85 -10.72
CA LEU A 239 -8.56 -6.38 -9.35
C LEU A 239 -8.51 -7.91 -9.34
N GLU A 240 -9.30 -8.59 -10.18
CA GLU A 240 -9.25 -10.06 -10.32
C GLU A 240 -7.83 -10.52 -10.70
N PHE A 241 -7.18 -9.85 -11.65
CA PHE A 241 -5.78 -10.14 -12.00
C PHE A 241 -4.83 -9.88 -10.82
N LEU A 242 -4.94 -8.71 -10.19
CA LEU A 242 -4.07 -8.32 -9.08
C LEU A 242 -4.24 -9.26 -7.88
N GLU A 243 -5.46 -9.67 -7.56
CA GLU A 243 -5.75 -10.52 -6.41
C GLU A 243 -5.37 -11.98 -6.62
N THR A 244 -5.63 -12.51 -7.82
CA THR A 244 -5.42 -13.94 -8.12
C THR A 244 -4.04 -14.28 -8.67
N GLN A 245 -3.43 -13.37 -9.44
CA GLN A 245 -2.14 -13.61 -10.10
C GLN A 245 -0.98 -12.95 -9.34
N VAL A 246 -1.16 -11.70 -8.88
CA VAL A 246 -0.12 -10.93 -8.16
C VAL A 246 -0.24 -11.17 -6.64
N THR A 247 0.15 -12.37 -6.21
CA THR A 247 -0.04 -12.82 -4.81
C THR A 247 1.05 -12.38 -3.84
N SER A 248 2.17 -11.84 -4.32
CA SER A 248 3.27 -11.36 -3.48
C SER A 248 3.98 -10.14 -4.07
N ALA A 249 4.67 -9.36 -3.23
CA ALA A 249 5.49 -8.23 -3.63
C ALA A 249 6.70 -8.62 -4.51
N ASN A 250 7.05 -9.91 -4.59
CA ASN A 250 8.13 -10.43 -5.42
C ASN A 250 7.64 -10.95 -6.78
N SER A 251 6.38 -10.72 -7.13
CA SER A 251 5.80 -11.14 -8.41
C SER A 251 6.63 -10.63 -9.59
N LYS A 252 6.81 -11.49 -10.58
CA LYS A 252 7.48 -11.16 -11.85
C LYS A 252 6.51 -10.90 -12.99
N LEU A 253 5.21 -10.89 -12.69
CA LEU A 253 4.19 -10.52 -13.66
C LEU A 253 4.36 -9.06 -14.06
N THR A 254 4.20 -8.83 -15.35
CA THR A 254 4.48 -7.56 -16.00
C THR A 254 3.22 -6.76 -16.27
N LEU A 255 3.38 -5.48 -16.57
CA LEU A 255 2.29 -4.67 -17.11
C LEU A 255 1.78 -5.23 -18.44
N GLY A 256 2.66 -5.86 -19.24
CA GLY A 256 2.24 -6.63 -20.41
C GLY A 256 1.26 -7.75 -20.06
N ASP A 257 1.56 -8.55 -19.04
CA ASP A 257 0.66 -9.63 -18.57
C ASP A 257 -0.68 -9.09 -18.06
N LEU A 258 -0.66 -7.96 -17.34
CA LEU A 258 -1.88 -7.30 -16.87
C LEU A 258 -2.75 -6.83 -18.06
N PHE A 259 -2.16 -6.15 -19.05
CA PHE A 259 -2.92 -5.61 -20.17
C PHE A 259 -3.37 -6.68 -21.16
N ASP A 260 -2.60 -7.77 -21.31
CA ASP A 260 -3.01 -8.95 -22.08
C ASP A 260 -4.16 -9.72 -21.42
N SER A 261 -4.38 -9.53 -20.12
CA SER A 261 -5.52 -10.11 -19.41
C SER A 261 -6.86 -9.41 -19.70
N TYR A 262 -6.84 -8.24 -20.36
CA TYR A 262 -8.06 -7.52 -20.71
C TYR A 262 -8.90 -8.30 -21.72
N ASP A 263 -10.17 -8.47 -21.38
CA ASP A 263 -11.16 -9.19 -22.18
C ASP A 263 -12.36 -8.29 -22.43
N GLU A 264 -12.43 -7.68 -23.62
CA GLU A 264 -13.51 -6.78 -24.02
C GLU A 264 -14.90 -7.43 -23.92
N SER A 265 -14.99 -8.75 -24.08
CA SER A 265 -16.27 -9.48 -23.97
C SER A 265 -16.82 -9.48 -22.55
N LYS A 266 -15.93 -9.41 -21.55
CA LYS A 266 -16.25 -9.33 -20.13
C LYS A 266 -16.38 -7.89 -19.65
N ILE A 267 -15.50 -7.02 -20.13
CA ILE A 267 -15.43 -5.60 -19.74
C ILE A 267 -16.58 -4.80 -20.35
N HIS A 268 -17.06 -5.17 -21.55
CA HIS A 268 -18.10 -4.49 -22.35
C HIS A 268 -17.73 -3.09 -22.86
N SER A 269 -16.48 -2.68 -22.69
CA SER A 269 -15.87 -1.49 -23.28
C SER A 269 -14.45 -1.85 -23.71
N GLN A 270 -13.75 -0.90 -24.31
CA GLN A 270 -12.49 -1.15 -25.01
C GLN A 270 -11.37 -0.42 -24.31
N PRO A 271 -10.65 -1.11 -23.41
CA PRO A 271 -9.56 -0.50 -22.69
C PRO A 271 -8.44 -0.11 -23.65
N GLY A 272 -7.86 1.05 -23.43
CA GLY A 272 -6.71 1.52 -24.21
C GLY A 272 -5.46 1.52 -23.35
N VAL A 273 -4.31 1.38 -24.00
CA VAL A 273 -3.00 1.59 -23.36
C VAL A 273 -2.16 2.49 -24.26
N ARG A 274 -1.44 3.44 -23.65
CA ARG A 274 -0.53 4.38 -24.32
C ARG A 274 0.90 4.18 -23.80
N TRP A 275 1.84 4.05 -24.73
CA TRP A 275 3.24 3.69 -24.46
C TRP A 275 4.28 4.65 -25.05
N ASP A 276 3.90 5.52 -25.98
CA ASP A 276 4.84 6.34 -26.79
C ASP A 276 5.68 7.33 -25.97
N LEU A 277 5.23 7.67 -24.76
CA LEU A 277 5.96 8.52 -23.82
C LEU A 277 6.98 7.75 -22.98
N PHE A 278 6.91 6.43 -22.99
CA PHE A 278 7.85 5.59 -22.25
C PHE A 278 9.13 5.36 -23.05
N PRO A 279 10.34 5.50 -22.46
CA PRO A 279 11.58 5.19 -23.16
C PRO A 279 11.59 3.75 -23.67
N GLY A 280 11.80 3.56 -24.98
CA GLY A 280 11.70 2.25 -25.63
C GLY A 280 10.28 1.82 -26.00
N GLY A 281 9.27 2.67 -25.76
CA GLY A 281 7.89 2.47 -26.17
C GLY A 281 7.25 1.25 -25.52
N GLU A 282 6.35 0.60 -26.27
CA GLU A 282 5.60 -0.57 -25.80
C GLU A 282 6.50 -1.73 -25.38
N GLN A 283 7.60 -1.98 -26.11
CA GLN A 283 8.47 -3.11 -25.83
C GLN A 283 9.07 -3.04 -24.43
N GLU A 284 9.59 -1.88 -24.02
CA GLU A 284 10.17 -1.69 -22.69
C GLU A 284 9.08 -1.48 -21.62
N GLY A 285 8.03 -0.72 -21.94
CA GLY A 285 6.94 -0.47 -21.00
C GLY A 285 6.25 -1.75 -20.55
N ARG A 286 6.06 -2.71 -21.47
CA ARG A 286 5.46 -4.02 -21.15
C ARG A 286 6.32 -4.88 -20.25
N LEU A 287 7.63 -4.64 -20.14
CA LEU A 287 8.55 -5.42 -19.29
C LEU A 287 8.54 -4.96 -17.83
N ARG A 288 8.01 -3.77 -17.53
CA ARG A 288 7.86 -3.28 -16.15
C ARG A 288 6.97 -4.23 -15.37
N THR A 289 7.38 -4.55 -14.15
CA THR A 289 6.61 -5.45 -13.31
C THR A 289 5.41 -4.72 -12.74
N VAL A 290 4.32 -5.43 -12.46
CA VAL A 290 3.17 -4.82 -11.77
C VAL A 290 3.59 -4.27 -10.40
N VAL A 291 4.50 -4.97 -9.71
CA VAL A 291 4.98 -4.55 -8.38
C VAL A 291 5.88 -3.31 -8.44
N ASP A 292 6.39 -2.92 -9.61
CA ASP A 292 7.10 -1.64 -9.79
C ASP A 292 6.19 -0.43 -9.55
N PHE A 293 4.86 -0.60 -9.58
CA PHE A 293 3.88 0.47 -9.27
C PHE A 293 2.95 0.12 -8.11
N PHE A 294 2.64 -1.16 -7.90
CA PHE A 294 1.67 -1.59 -6.89
C PHE A 294 2.30 -2.15 -5.61
N GLY A 295 3.59 -2.51 -5.62
CA GLY A 295 4.27 -3.15 -4.48
C GLY A 295 5.23 -2.23 -3.75
N ASN A 296 5.72 -2.66 -2.59
CA ASN A 296 6.80 -1.97 -1.90
C ASN A 296 8.16 -2.26 -2.53
N VAL A 297 9.06 -1.29 -2.48
CA VAL A 297 10.48 -1.51 -2.75
C VAL A 297 11.13 -2.04 -1.47
N GLN A 298 11.29 -3.36 -1.36
CA GLN A 298 12.09 -3.94 -0.28
C GLN A 298 13.55 -4.04 -0.70
N ASN A 299 14.36 -3.06 -0.32
CA ASN A 299 15.81 -3.21 -0.34
C ASN A 299 16.20 -4.18 0.79
N VAL A 300 16.18 -5.47 0.52
CA VAL A 300 16.87 -6.43 1.40
C VAL A 300 18.35 -6.28 1.09
N GLU A 301 19.04 -5.43 1.85
CA GLU A 301 20.50 -5.49 1.96
C GLU A 301 20.82 -6.86 2.56
N VAL A 302 21.04 -7.86 1.71
CA VAL A 302 21.70 -9.09 2.12
C VAL A 302 23.15 -8.67 2.30
N GLU A 303 23.49 -8.16 3.49
CA GLU A 303 24.89 -8.13 3.91
C GLU A 303 25.40 -9.55 3.72
N SER A 304 26.31 -9.71 2.75
CA SER A 304 27.08 -10.93 2.59
C SER A 304 28.01 -11.02 3.79
N ALA A 305 27.43 -11.41 4.93
CA ALA A 305 28.14 -11.64 6.17
C ALA A 305 29.15 -12.76 5.90
N ASN A 306 30.40 -12.38 5.68
CA ASN A 306 31.52 -13.28 5.88
C ASN A 306 31.34 -13.86 7.29
N MET A 307 31.22 -15.18 7.38
CA MET A 307 30.84 -15.97 8.58
C MET A 307 31.85 -15.87 9.76
N THR A 308 32.70 -14.85 9.80
CA THR A 308 33.85 -14.75 10.70
C THR A 308 33.96 -13.43 11.44
N ASP A 309 33.10 -12.44 11.20
CA ASP A 309 33.12 -11.19 11.97
C ASP A 309 32.34 -11.29 13.30
N PRO A 310 32.76 -10.56 14.35
CA PRO A 310 32.12 -10.62 15.68
C PRO A 310 30.70 -10.03 15.62
N GLY A 311 29.69 -10.79 16.07
CA GLY A 311 28.27 -10.44 15.89
C GLY A 311 27.59 -11.10 14.67
N SER A 312 28.20 -12.14 14.08
CA SER A 312 27.65 -12.84 12.91
C SER A 312 26.37 -13.64 13.20
N LEU A 313 25.61 -13.93 12.14
CA LEU A 313 24.41 -14.80 12.13
C LEU A 313 24.62 -16.16 12.85
N MET A 314 25.86 -16.68 12.85
CA MET A 314 26.19 -17.92 13.56
C MET A 314 26.08 -17.73 15.09
N GLU A 315 26.49 -16.58 15.60
CA GLU A 315 26.43 -16.24 17.02
C GLU A 315 24.96 -16.10 17.46
N ASP A 316 24.13 -15.44 16.65
CA ASP A 316 22.68 -15.35 16.87
C ASP A 316 21.98 -16.71 16.81
N LEU A 317 22.35 -17.58 15.85
CA LEU A 317 21.81 -18.94 15.75
C LEU A 317 22.21 -19.79 16.97
N ILE A 318 23.43 -19.64 17.47
CA ILE A 318 23.89 -20.29 18.69
C ILE A 318 23.14 -19.76 19.92
N GLU A 319 22.89 -18.45 20.00
CA GLU A 319 22.12 -17.81 21.06
C GLU A 319 20.67 -18.33 21.08
N ILE A 320 20.04 -18.40 19.91
CA ILE A 320 18.69 -18.96 19.73
C ILE A 320 18.65 -20.43 20.13
N ALA A 321 19.64 -21.23 19.69
CA ALA A 321 19.71 -22.64 20.06
C ALA A 321 19.83 -22.84 21.59
N ARG A 322 20.64 -22.01 22.27
CA ARG A 322 20.74 -22.03 23.74
C ARG A 322 19.44 -21.64 24.41
N LEU A 323 18.73 -20.64 23.88
CA LEU A 323 17.42 -20.25 24.41
C LEU A 323 16.41 -21.38 24.25
N VAL A 324 16.37 -22.04 23.10
CA VAL A 324 15.49 -23.20 22.85
C VAL A 324 15.76 -24.32 23.84
N ASP A 325 17.03 -24.68 24.08
CA ASP A 325 17.39 -25.72 25.06
C ASP A 325 17.02 -25.32 26.50
N LYS A 326 17.23 -24.05 26.86
CA LYS A 326 16.81 -23.52 28.16
C LYS A 326 15.30 -23.64 28.36
N TRP A 327 14.50 -23.30 27.36
CA TRP A 327 13.05 -23.46 27.39
C TRP A 327 12.62 -24.92 27.48
N ARG A 328 13.29 -25.81 26.73
CA ARG A 328 13.03 -27.25 26.76
C ARG A 328 13.31 -27.87 28.14
N THR A 329 14.37 -27.44 28.81
CA THR A 329 14.73 -27.91 30.15
C THR A 329 13.70 -27.43 31.17
N ARG A 330 13.27 -26.17 31.06
CA ARG A 330 12.24 -25.60 31.94
C ARG A 330 10.88 -26.30 31.77
N ASP A 331 10.53 -26.69 30.56
CA ASP A 331 9.31 -27.45 30.28
C ASP A 331 9.37 -28.88 30.87
N GLN A 332 10.55 -29.53 30.79
CA GLN A 332 10.79 -30.82 31.45
C GLN A 332 10.73 -30.73 32.99
N GLU A 333 11.28 -29.68 33.59
CA GLU A 333 11.19 -29.44 35.04
C GLU A 333 9.75 -29.17 35.49
N TYR A 334 8.98 -28.43 34.69
CA TYR A 334 7.55 -28.19 34.94
C TYR A 334 6.75 -29.51 34.90
N LEU A 335 7.03 -30.38 33.93
CA LEU A 335 6.41 -31.70 33.82
C LEU A 335 6.84 -32.66 34.94
N ALA A 336 8.09 -32.60 35.39
CA ALA A 336 8.58 -33.38 36.53
C ALA A 336 7.96 -32.91 37.86
N GLY A 337 7.70 -31.61 38.00
CA GLY A 337 7.01 -31.02 39.15
C GLY A 337 5.54 -31.45 39.28
N GLN A 338 4.86 -31.76 38.17
CA GLN A 338 3.48 -32.28 38.20
C GLN A 338 3.40 -33.77 38.55
N ASN A 339 4.43 -34.57 38.26
CA ASN A 339 4.45 -36.00 38.61
C ASN A 339 4.81 -36.27 40.09
N GLY A 340 5.25 -35.26 40.83
CA GLY A 340 5.56 -35.37 42.27
C GLY A 340 4.37 -35.22 43.22
N SER A 341 3.14 -35.07 42.72
CA SER A 341 1.95 -34.77 43.56
C SER A 341 0.76 -35.72 43.36
N LEU A 342 0.98 -36.93 42.84
CA LEU A 342 -0.06 -37.97 42.75
C LEU A 342 0.50 -39.36 43.10
N VAL A 343 0.69 -39.60 44.40
CA VAL A 343 0.64 -40.95 44.98
C VAL A 343 -0.16 -40.85 46.28
N GLN A 344 -1.47 -41.12 46.22
CA GLN A 344 -2.18 -41.97 47.20
C GLN A 344 -3.62 -42.29 46.74
N GLU A 345 -3.96 -43.59 46.76
CA GLU A 345 -5.28 -44.26 46.87
C GLU A 345 -6.18 -44.54 45.65
N ASP A 346 -5.99 -45.76 45.11
CA ASP A 346 -6.86 -46.96 45.19
C ASP A 346 -8.01 -47.33 44.21
N HIS A 347 -7.81 -48.54 43.64
CA HIS A 347 -8.70 -49.68 43.32
C HIS A 347 -10.00 -49.55 42.46
N HIS A 348 -10.00 -50.11 41.23
CA HIS A 348 -10.51 -51.47 40.89
C HIS A 348 -10.62 -51.78 39.36
N ARG A 349 -10.03 -52.93 38.96
CA ARG A 349 -10.50 -54.00 38.04
C ARG A 349 -10.84 -53.72 36.55
N GLY A 350 -10.12 -54.38 35.63
CA GLY A 350 -10.61 -54.76 34.28
C GLY A 350 -9.51 -55.04 33.24
N GLN A 351 -9.60 -56.16 32.51
CA GLN A 351 -8.56 -56.79 31.68
C GLN A 351 -8.23 -56.12 30.31
N ALA A 352 -6.96 -56.29 29.93
CA ALA A 352 -6.27 -56.31 28.61
C ALA A 352 -7.03 -56.11 27.28
N GLN A 353 -6.49 -55.26 26.39
CA GLN A 353 -6.00 -55.63 25.03
C GLN A 353 -5.26 -54.47 24.32
N GLU A 354 -4.22 -54.77 23.54
CA GLU A 354 -3.38 -53.86 22.74
C GLU A 354 -4.13 -53.18 21.56
N SER A 355 -3.83 -51.90 21.28
CA SER A 355 -3.73 -51.33 19.90
C SER A 355 -3.30 -49.84 19.89
N SER A 356 -2.63 -49.46 18.80
CA SER A 356 -1.83 -48.24 18.48
C SER A 356 -2.40 -46.85 18.84
N PRO A 357 -1.54 -45.82 19.03
CA PRO A 357 -2.00 -44.46 19.35
C PRO A 357 -2.41 -43.70 18.09
N HIS A 358 -3.71 -43.45 17.96
CA HIS A 358 -4.27 -42.34 17.18
C HIS A 358 -4.15 -41.04 18.00
N TYR A 359 -3.47 -40.04 17.46
CA TYR A 359 -3.44 -38.69 18.03
C TYR A 359 -4.83 -38.04 17.94
N THR A 360 -5.45 -37.79 19.09
CA THR A 360 -6.61 -36.91 19.21
C THR A 360 -6.20 -35.68 20.02
N VAL A 361 -6.15 -34.52 19.35
CA VAL A 361 -5.95 -33.22 19.99
C VAL A 361 -7.26 -32.84 20.68
N ARG A 362 -7.24 -32.78 22.02
CA ARG A 362 -8.36 -32.30 22.82
C ARG A 362 -8.00 -30.93 23.40
N THR A 363 -8.51 -29.87 22.77
CA THR A 363 -8.47 -28.50 23.29
C THR A 363 -9.52 -28.32 24.39
N LYS A 364 -9.09 -27.92 25.59
CA LYS A 364 -9.89 -27.17 26.57
C LYS A 364 -8.96 -26.30 27.41
N VAL A 365 -8.83 -25.04 27.03
CA VAL A 365 -8.25 -24.00 27.87
C VAL A 365 -9.41 -23.11 28.34
N GLY A 366 -9.70 -23.15 29.64
CA GLY A 366 -10.58 -22.17 30.29
C GLY A 366 -9.78 -20.93 30.71
N PRO A 367 -10.43 -19.78 30.94
CA PRO A 367 -9.73 -18.52 31.24
C PRO A 367 -9.00 -18.62 32.58
N ALA A 368 -7.69 -18.35 32.57
CA ALA A 368 -6.88 -18.24 33.77
C ALA A 368 -7.13 -16.88 34.44
N LYS A 369 -7.46 -16.91 35.74
CA LYS A 369 -7.65 -15.73 36.57
C LYS A 369 -6.27 -15.09 36.84
N MET A 370 -6.06 -13.85 36.40
CA MET A 370 -4.84 -13.11 36.71
C MET A 370 -4.73 -12.87 38.22
N SER A 371 -3.55 -13.08 38.77
CA SER A 371 -3.22 -12.76 40.17
C SER A 371 -3.39 -11.26 40.43
N GLU A 372 -4.01 -10.90 41.55
CA GLU A 372 -4.15 -9.51 42.01
C GLU A 372 -2.78 -8.89 42.29
N GLU A 373 -2.23 -8.21 41.30
CA GLU A 373 -1.11 -7.29 41.45
C GLU A 373 -1.66 -5.95 42.01
N SER A 374 -1.06 -5.43 43.09
CA SER A 374 -1.70 -4.38 43.89
C SER A 374 -1.88 -3.06 43.12
N THR A 375 -3.14 -2.67 42.92
CA THR A 375 -3.57 -1.45 42.21
C THR A 375 -3.03 -0.15 42.85
N TRP A 376 -2.48 -0.23 44.06
CA TRP A 376 -1.95 0.91 44.81
C TRP A 376 -0.57 1.37 44.32
N GLU A 377 0.30 0.44 43.93
CA GLU A 377 1.65 0.79 43.44
C GLU A 377 1.60 1.58 42.12
N LYS A 378 0.75 1.16 41.19
CA LYS A 378 0.56 1.85 39.90
C LYS A 378 -0.02 3.27 40.08
N ARG A 379 -0.90 3.46 41.08
CA ARG A 379 -1.43 4.79 41.43
C ARG A 379 -0.38 5.69 42.09
N PHE A 380 0.49 5.12 42.92
CA PHE A 380 1.55 5.87 43.57
C PHE A 380 2.60 6.34 42.54
N ILE A 381 2.97 5.45 41.60
CA ILE A 381 3.87 5.79 40.48
C ILE A 381 3.25 6.87 39.59
N GLY A 382 1.96 6.74 39.24
CA GLY A 382 1.26 7.76 38.45
C GLY A 382 1.21 9.13 39.15
N ALA A 383 0.93 9.16 40.46
CA ALA A 383 0.87 10.40 41.23
C ALA A 383 2.23 11.09 41.36
N SER A 384 3.31 10.32 41.49
CA SER A 384 4.67 10.86 41.60
C SER A 384 5.18 11.42 40.27
N VAL A 385 4.86 10.79 39.14
CA VAL A 385 5.15 11.32 37.80
C VAL A 385 4.42 12.65 37.56
N LEU A 386 3.13 12.73 37.89
CA LEU A 386 2.36 13.97 37.74
C LEU A 386 2.91 15.10 38.62
N GLY A 387 3.35 14.79 39.84
CA GLY A 387 3.98 15.76 40.73
C GLY A 387 5.29 16.33 40.17
N VAL A 388 6.12 15.48 39.54
CA VAL A 388 7.37 15.91 38.90
C VAL A 388 7.08 16.80 37.69
N CYS A 389 6.12 16.43 36.83
CA CYS A 389 5.74 17.25 35.68
C CYS A 389 5.19 18.62 36.09
N ALA A 390 4.36 18.67 37.14
CA ALA A 390 3.84 19.94 37.66
C ALA A 390 4.95 20.83 38.24
N ALA A 391 5.93 20.24 38.93
CA ALA A 391 7.08 20.99 39.46
C ALA A 391 7.96 21.55 38.35
N VAL A 392 8.19 20.80 37.27
CA VAL A 392 8.95 21.25 36.08
C VAL A 392 8.22 22.39 35.35
N TRP A 393 6.90 22.31 35.24
CA TRP A 393 6.10 23.36 34.61
C TRP A 393 6.09 24.66 35.43
N LEU A 394 6.01 24.56 36.76
CA LEU A 394 6.09 25.71 37.67
C LEU A 394 7.48 26.36 37.65
N THR A 395 8.56 25.57 37.64
CA THR A 395 9.92 26.15 37.55
C THR A 395 10.18 26.80 36.20
N GLY A 396 9.69 26.20 35.10
CA GLY A 396 9.77 26.79 33.76
C GLY A 396 9.00 28.11 33.62
N SER A 397 7.82 28.21 34.24
CA SER A 397 7.01 29.44 34.20
C SER A 397 7.53 30.56 35.09
N MET A 398 8.22 30.26 36.19
CA MET A 398 8.85 31.28 37.05
C MET A 398 10.19 31.78 36.52
N LEU A 399 10.91 30.99 35.71
CA LEU A 399 12.18 31.37 35.10
C LEU A 399 12.02 32.07 33.74
N GLY A 400 10.84 32.01 33.13
CA GLY A 400 10.48 32.70 31.89
C GLY A 400 9.86 34.09 32.13
N GLY A 401 10.59 35.00 32.77
CA GLY A 401 10.21 36.43 32.82
C GLY A 401 10.56 37.16 31.50
N PRO A 402 9.79 38.19 31.09
CA PRO A 402 9.92 38.80 29.78
C PRO A 402 11.24 39.57 29.65
N SER A 403 12.04 39.22 28.65
CA SER A 403 13.13 40.09 28.18
C SER A 403 12.51 41.17 27.28
N ALA A 404 12.70 42.42 27.68
CA ALA A 404 12.45 43.61 26.87
C ALA A 404 13.40 43.71 25.67
#